data_AF-A0A956I0I3-F1
#
_entry.id   AF-A0A956I0I3-F1
#
_cell.length_a   1.000
_cell.length_b   1.000
_cell.length_c   1.000
_cell.angle_alpha   90.00
_cell.angle_beta   90.00
_cell.angle_gamma   90.00
#
_symmetry.space_group_name_H-M   'P 1'
#
loop_
_entity.id
_entity.type
_entity.pdbx_description
1 polymer ?
#
loop_
_entity_poly.entity_id
_entity_poly.type
_entity_poly.pdbx_seq_one_letter_code
_entity_poly.pdbx_strand_id
1 'polypeptide(L)'
;MISYPEVPSILVGLGGFGAKVVARVMRERAEAIGGEDDAPPLRPIVVDRGLRADAIGERVLDDAKALLAHGRMVRARDKRSAEGLTRLHVFVVAHLGEAEVRAQLGAVLGAIEARLLGELSPIFEPFRVGAERNLVVLPLCAMPHPGGFERGDDVVEAVSALADKIAATPPRERAVPQLFVIEDVAEFSVLGEAELEQCVRNFLTLLLYSLSAVSRIAPLLYGDAPGAPLATFVCAVSEIPRRGLTRYATDSVALEVVDAVIAETKEQGAD
;
A
#
# COMPACT_ATOMS: atom_id res chain seq x y z
N MET A 1 -8.17 6.63 -18.89
CA MET A 1 -6.86 7.18 -18.52
C MET A 1 -6.48 6.58 -17.17
N ILE A 2 -5.43 5.75 -17.08
CA ILE A 2 -5.05 5.13 -15.79
C ILE A 2 -4.50 6.27 -14.91
N SER A 3 -5.25 6.64 -13.89
CA SER A 3 -4.81 7.64 -12.91
C SER A 3 -3.67 7.03 -12.09
N TYR A 4 -2.51 7.62 -12.22
CA TYR A 4 -1.31 7.28 -11.45
C TYR A 4 -1.49 7.77 -10.00
N PRO A 5 -0.98 7.05 -8.97
CA PRO A 5 -1.16 7.46 -7.59
C PRO A 5 -0.54 8.83 -7.30
N GLU A 6 -1.37 9.86 -7.21
CA GLU A 6 -0.90 11.22 -6.92
C GLU A 6 -0.36 11.36 -5.48
N VAL A 7 -0.61 10.37 -4.61
CA VAL A 7 -0.14 10.33 -3.23
C VAL A 7 1.30 9.79 -3.15
N PRO A 8 2.23 10.56 -2.56
CA PRO A 8 3.57 10.09 -2.26
C PRO A 8 3.59 8.76 -1.51
N SER A 9 4.40 7.82 -2.02
CA SER A 9 4.44 6.47 -1.50
C SER A 9 5.88 5.96 -1.38
N ILE A 10 6.14 5.16 -0.34
CA ILE A 10 7.42 4.48 -0.11
C ILE A 10 7.14 2.97 -0.04
N LEU A 11 7.90 2.18 -0.77
CA LEU A 11 7.85 0.71 -0.74
C LEU A 11 9.05 0.18 0.03
N VAL A 12 8.82 -0.47 1.16
CA VAL A 12 9.86 -1.08 2.00
C VAL A 12 9.78 -2.59 1.85
N GLY A 13 10.75 -3.20 1.17
CA GLY A 13 10.86 -4.65 1.01
C GLY A 13 11.84 -5.22 2.03
N LEU A 14 11.34 -6.04 2.95
CA LEU A 14 12.12 -6.66 4.02
C LEU A 14 12.37 -8.15 3.74
N GLY A 15 13.60 -8.58 4.00
CA GLY A 15 14.02 -9.96 3.77
C GLY A 15 14.12 -10.31 2.28
N GLY A 16 14.36 -11.58 2.00
CA GLY A 16 14.51 -12.08 0.62
C GLY A 16 13.22 -11.94 -0.18
N PHE A 17 12.07 -12.28 0.41
CA PHE A 17 10.77 -12.22 -0.26
C PHE A 17 10.31 -10.78 -0.51
N GLY A 18 10.31 -9.93 0.53
CA GLY A 18 9.86 -8.54 0.40
C GLY A 18 10.72 -7.75 -0.59
N ALA A 19 12.04 -7.99 -0.60
CA ALA A 19 12.95 -7.43 -1.58
C ALA A 19 12.57 -7.79 -3.03
N LYS A 20 12.27 -9.07 -3.30
CA LYS A 20 11.84 -9.53 -4.63
C LYS A 20 10.55 -8.85 -5.08
N VAL A 21 9.52 -8.83 -4.23
CA VAL A 21 8.23 -8.20 -4.54
C VAL A 21 8.41 -6.72 -4.90
N VAL A 22 9.11 -5.95 -4.06
CA VAL A 22 9.30 -4.52 -4.30
C VAL A 22 10.11 -4.26 -5.57
N ALA A 23 11.20 -5.01 -5.78
CA ALA A 23 11.99 -4.91 -6.99
C ALA A 23 11.16 -5.22 -8.25
N ARG A 24 10.24 -6.19 -8.16
CA ARG A 24 9.34 -6.57 -9.24
C ARG A 24 8.33 -5.46 -9.55
N VAL A 25 7.67 -4.89 -8.53
CA VAL A 25 6.73 -3.77 -8.70
C VAL A 25 7.41 -2.57 -9.37
N MET A 26 8.62 -2.22 -8.91
CA MET A 26 9.37 -1.09 -9.48
C MET A 26 9.73 -1.31 -10.95
N ARG A 27 10.06 -2.55 -11.34
CA ARG A 27 10.35 -2.90 -12.73
C ARG A 27 9.12 -2.79 -13.62
N GLU A 28 8.01 -3.41 -13.21
CA GLU A 28 6.75 -3.37 -13.97
C GLU A 28 6.24 -1.93 -14.11
N ARG A 29 6.46 -1.11 -13.09
CA ARG A 29 6.14 0.32 -13.13
C ARG A 29 7.03 1.09 -14.11
N ALA A 30 8.34 0.83 -14.14
CA ALA A 30 9.25 1.47 -15.08
C ALA A 30 8.89 1.11 -16.54
N GLU A 31 8.52 -0.13 -16.79
CA GLU A 31 8.03 -0.61 -18.09
C GLU A 31 6.72 0.08 -18.51
N ALA A 32 5.80 0.32 -17.57
CA ALA A 32 4.50 0.92 -17.86
C ALA A 32 4.57 2.44 -18.12
N ILE A 33 5.48 3.17 -17.47
CA ILE A 33 5.51 4.65 -17.49
C ILE A 33 6.37 5.22 -18.64
N GLY A 34 7.16 4.40 -19.33
CA GLY A 34 7.82 4.81 -20.58
C GLY A 34 8.77 6.02 -20.50
N GLY A 35 9.17 6.45 -19.29
CA GLY A 35 10.13 7.55 -19.08
C GLY A 35 9.54 8.96 -18.96
N GLU A 36 8.23 9.11 -18.75
CA GLU A 36 7.64 10.45 -18.54
C GLU A 36 7.98 11.06 -17.16
N ASP A 37 8.32 12.35 -17.15
CA ASP A 37 8.64 13.18 -15.96
C ASP A 37 7.47 13.34 -14.97
N ASP A 38 6.24 12.94 -15.33
CA ASP A 38 5.02 13.03 -14.51
C ASP A 38 4.68 11.71 -13.77
N ALA A 39 5.64 10.77 -13.67
CA ALA A 39 5.50 9.57 -12.87
C ALA A 39 5.20 9.89 -11.38
N PRO A 40 4.28 9.18 -10.73
CA PRO A 40 3.93 9.47 -9.34
C PRO A 40 5.11 9.33 -8.35
N PRO A 41 5.08 10.01 -7.19
CA PRO A 41 6.12 9.88 -6.18
C PRO A 41 6.15 8.47 -5.57
N LEU A 42 7.06 7.61 -6.03
CA LEU A 42 7.30 6.30 -5.40
C LEU A 42 8.80 6.10 -5.17
N ARG A 43 9.19 5.73 -3.95
CA ARG A 43 10.58 5.42 -3.60
C ARG A 43 10.67 3.98 -3.07
N PRO A 44 11.57 3.14 -3.60
CA PRO A 44 11.81 1.81 -3.03
C PRO A 44 12.96 1.83 -2.01
N ILE A 45 12.76 1.12 -0.90
CA ILE A 45 13.77 0.77 0.10
C ILE A 45 13.80 -0.75 0.17
N VAL A 46 14.88 -1.36 -0.28
CA VAL A 46 15.07 -2.81 -0.23
C VAL A 46 16.14 -3.14 0.79
N VAL A 47 15.84 -4.08 1.69
CA VAL A 47 16.75 -4.63 2.70
C VAL A 47 16.58 -6.14 2.72
N ASP A 48 17.48 -6.84 2.04
CA ASP A 48 17.44 -8.30 1.88
C ASP A 48 17.97 -9.05 3.11
N ARG A 49 18.95 -8.48 3.83
CA ARG A 49 19.61 -9.04 5.02
C ARG A 49 20.06 -7.94 5.98
N GLY A 50 20.34 -8.32 7.22
CA GLY A 50 20.90 -7.39 8.21
C GLY A 50 19.90 -6.30 8.59
N LEU A 51 18.68 -6.75 8.91
CA LEU A 51 17.55 -5.89 9.23
C LEU A 51 17.86 -5.06 10.48
N ARG A 52 17.90 -3.73 10.28
CA ARG A 52 18.18 -2.75 11.32
C ARG A 52 17.07 -1.71 11.35
N ALA A 53 16.21 -1.82 12.36
CA ALA A 53 15.01 -0.98 12.48
C ALA A 53 15.34 0.52 12.50
N ASP A 54 16.38 0.92 13.22
CA ASP A 54 16.90 2.29 13.28
C ASP A 54 17.28 2.83 11.89
N ALA A 55 18.13 2.09 11.17
CA ALA A 55 18.60 2.47 9.85
C ALA A 55 17.47 2.52 8.81
N ILE A 56 16.51 1.59 8.89
CA ILE A 56 15.33 1.60 8.02
C ILE A 56 14.45 2.82 8.31
N GLY A 57 14.21 3.13 9.58
CA GLY A 57 13.46 4.32 9.99
C GLY A 57 14.06 5.62 9.48
N GLU A 58 15.39 5.79 9.57
CA GLU A 58 16.09 6.95 9.00
C GLU A 58 15.93 7.05 7.48
N ARG A 59 16.14 5.94 6.76
CA ARG A 59 16.00 5.92 5.29
C ARG A 59 14.58 6.27 4.85
N VAL A 60 13.57 5.77 5.55
CA VAL A 60 12.17 6.10 5.27
C VAL A 60 11.89 7.58 5.51
N LEU A 61 12.46 8.16 6.57
CA LEU A 61 12.34 9.59 6.85
C LEU A 61 12.99 10.45 5.77
N ASP A 62 14.20 10.10 5.33
CA ASP A 62 14.91 10.83 4.28
C ASP A 62 14.14 10.81 2.96
N ASP A 63 13.62 9.65 2.56
CA ASP A 63 12.77 9.52 1.38
C ASP A 63 11.46 10.29 1.54
N ALA A 64 10.84 10.27 2.72
CA ALA A 64 9.63 11.05 3.01
C ALA A 64 9.88 12.55 2.88
N LYS A 65 10.98 13.07 3.45
CA LYS A 65 11.41 14.47 3.32
C LYS A 65 11.62 14.86 1.86
N ALA A 66 12.26 14.00 1.06
CA ALA A 66 12.46 14.24 -0.36
C ALA A 66 11.14 14.22 -1.16
N LEU A 67 10.23 13.31 -0.81
CA LEU A 67 8.93 13.18 -1.47
C LEU A 67 7.98 14.35 -1.13
N LEU A 68 8.03 14.87 0.09
CA LEU A 68 7.19 15.96 0.59
C LEU A 68 7.87 17.34 0.49
N ALA A 69 9.00 17.46 -0.20
CA ALA A 69 9.70 18.74 -0.33
C ALA A 69 8.82 19.82 -0.98
N HIS A 70 8.81 21.02 -0.40
CA HIS A 70 7.96 22.15 -0.77
C HIS A 70 7.91 22.46 -2.28
N GLY A 71 9.07 22.45 -2.95
CA GLY A 71 9.13 22.73 -4.40
C GLY A 71 8.35 21.72 -5.25
N ARG A 72 8.19 20.49 -4.78
CA ARG A 72 7.37 19.47 -5.42
C ARG A 72 5.90 19.68 -5.14
N MET A 73 5.54 19.91 -3.87
CA MET A 73 4.16 20.11 -3.45
C MET A 73 3.52 21.32 -4.15
N VAL A 74 4.27 22.42 -4.31
CA VAL A 74 3.80 23.62 -5.03
C VAL A 74 3.58 23.32 -6.51
N ARG A 75 4.53 22.69 -7.20
CA ARG A 75 4.36 22.32 -8.62
C ARG A 75 3.18 21.40 -8.86
N ALA A 76 2.94 20.45 -7.95
CA ALA A 76 1.82 19.53 -8.04
C ALA A 76 0.48 20.24 -7.80
N ARG A 77 0.41 21.13 -6.80
CA ARG A 77 -0.75 21.99 -6.50
C ARG A 77 -1.09 22.92 -7.67
N ASP A 78 -0.07 23.54 -8.25
CA ASP A 78 -0.27 24.54 -9.30
C ASP A 78 -0.64 23.89 -10.65
N LYS A 79 -0.25 22.61 -10.88
CA LYS A 79 -0.65 21.83 -12.06
C LYS A 79 -2.10 21.32 -11.97
N ARG A 80 -2.56 20.93 -10.79
CA ARG A 80 -3.89 20.36 -10.55
C ARG A 80 -4.33 20.80 -9.16
N SER A 81 -5.50 21.43 -9.03
CA SER A 81 -6.15 21.77 -7.76
C SER A 81 -6.59 20.51 -7.00
N ALA A 82 -5.65 19.62 -6.67
CA ALA A 82 -5.89 18.30 -6.12
C ALA A 82 -5.68 18.29 -4.60
N GLU A 83 -6.67 17.77 -3.88
CA GLU A 83 -6.56 17.43 -2.46
C GLU A 83 -5.67 16.19 -2.30
N GLY A 84 -4.79 16.16 -1.28
CA GLY A 84 -3.99 14.97 -0.95
C GLY A 84 -2.46 15.11 -1.07
N LEU A 85 -1.94 16.29 -1.45
CA LEU A 85 -0.50 16.55 -1.64
C LEU A 85 0.35 16.44 -0.36
N THR A 86 -0.28 16.41 0.81
CA THR A 86 0.37 16.23 2.11
C THR A 86 0.29 14.79 2.62
N ARG A 87 -0.30 13.86 1.86
CA ARG A 87 -0.43 12.45 2.25
C ARG A 87 0.85 11.66 1.94
N LEU A 88 1.13 10.63 2.73
CA LEU A 88 2.22 9.69 2.56
C LEU A 88 1.75 8.28 2.89
N HIS A 89 1.99 7.35 1.97
CA HIS A 89 1.79 5.92 2.20
C HIS A 89 3.16 5.22 2.32
N VAL A 90 3.30 4.35 3.31
CA VAL A 90 4.49 3.50 3.47
C VAL A 90 4.04 2.05 3.45
N PHE A 91 4.36 1.31 2.41
CA PHE A 91 4.03 -0.10 2.29
C PHE A 91 5.22 -0.93 2.76
N VAL A 92 5.02 -1.76 3.78
CA VAL A 92 6.06 -2.64 4.32
C VAL A 92 5.75 -4.07 3.92
N VAL A 93 6.49 -4.59 2.94
CA VAL A 93 6.31 -5.94 2.41
C VAL A 93 7.29 -6.90 3.09
N ALA A 94 6.77 -7.96 3.66
CA ALA A 94 7.52 -8.92 4.46
C ALA A 94 6.98 -10.34 4.30
N HIS A 95 7.77 -11.35 4.66
CA HIS A 95 7.34 -12.75 4.71
C HIS A 95 7.61 -13.35 6.09
N LEU A 96 6.56 -13.77 6.78
CA LEU A 96 6.64 -14.30 8.14
C LEU A 96 7.27 -15.69 8.21
N GLY A 97 7.48 -16.38 7.10
CA GLY A 97 8.35 -17.57 7.06
C GLY A 97 9.83 -17.25 7.35
N GLU A 98 10.29 -16.01 7.11
CA GLU A 98 11.69 -15.62 7.33
C GLU A 98 11.94 -15.24 8.80
N ALA A 99 12.87 -15.95 9.46
CA ALA A 99 13.07 -15.81 10.91
C ALA A 99 13.56 -14.42 11.34
N GLU A 100 14.50 -13.83 10.61
CA GLU A 100 15.01 -12.47 10.89
C GLU A 100 13.91 -11.43 10.72
N VAL A 101 13.06 -11.58 9.70
CA VAL A 101 11.91 -10.70 9.44
C VAL A 101 10.90 -10.79 10.57
N ARG A 102 10.49 -12.00 10.99
CA ARG A 102 9.58 -12.17 12.14
C ARG A 102 10.11 -11.47 13.40
N ALA A 103 11.40 -11.62 13.69
CA ALA A 103 12.02 -11.05 14.87
C ALA A 103 12.10 -9.51 14.83
N GLN A 104 12.23 -8.92 13.65
CA GLN A 104 12.50 -7.47 13.50
C GLN A 104 11.29 -6.65 13.05
N LEU A 105 10.27 -7.25 12.44
CA LEU A 105 9.16 -6.50 11.81
C LEU A 105 8.48 -5.52 12.78
N GLY A 106 8.19 -5.96 14.01
CA GLY A 106 7.58 -5.09 15.02
C GLY A 106 8.46 -3.90 15.41
N ALA A 107 9.79 -4.08 15.45
CA ALA A 107 10.74 -3.01 15.70
C ALA A 107 10.85 -2.06 14.51
N VAL A 108 10.89 -2.59 13.28
CA VAL A 108 10.93 -1.80 12.05
C VAL A 108 9.70 -0.90 11.93
N LEU A 109 8.50 -1.44 12.12
CA LEU A 109 7.26 -0.66 12.07
C LEU A 109 7.26 0.46 13.13
N GLY A 110 7.69 0.14 14.36
CA GLY A 110 7.80 1.12 15.43
C GLY A 110 8.82 2.22 15.14
N ALA A 111 9.96 1.89 14.53
CA ALA A 111 10.99 2.85 14.15
C ALA A 111 10.51 3.79 13.03
N ILE A 112 9.84 3.25 12.01
CA ILE A 112 9.24 4.04 10.92
C ILE A 112 8.23 5.03 11.50
N GLU A 113 7.30 4.56 12.33
CA GLU A 113 6.28 5.41 12.95
C GLU A 113 6.90 6.50 13.82
N ALA A 114 7.83 6.13 14.71
CA ALA A 114 8.47 7.07 15.62
C ALA A 114 9.24 8.17 14.88
N ARG A 115 9.97 7.82 13.81
CA ARG A 115 10.74 8.82 13.03
C ARG A 115 9.83 9.73 12.21
N LEU A 116 8.83 9.19 11.51
CA LEU A 116 7.91 9.99 10.70
C LEU A 116 7.03 10.89 11.57
N LEU A 117 6.45 10.38 12.65
CA LEU A 117 5.63 11.19 13.53
C LEU A 117 6.48 12.19 14.33
N GLY A 118 7.68 11.83 14.78
CA GLY A 118 8.55 12.74 15.53
C GLY A 118 9.01 13.95 14.72
N GLU A 119 9.33 13.75 13.44
CA GLU A 119 9.97 14.78 12.60
C GLU A 119 8.98 15.51 11.69
N LEU A 120 7.91 14.83 11.27
CA LEU A 120 6.91 15.36 10.34
C LEU A 120 5.52 15.52 10.98
N SER A 121 5.45 15.55 12.33
CA SER A 121 4.20 15.75 13.08
C SER A 121 3.35 16.93 12.56
N PRO A 122 3.91 18.10 12.18
CA PRO A 122 3.10 19.23 11.70
C PRO A 122 2.45 19.01 10.34
N ILE A 123 2.88 17.99 9.58
CA ILE A 123 2.27 17.59 8.30
C ILE A 123 1.24 16.48 8.54
N PHE A 124 1.56 15.58 9.47
CA PHE A 124 0.75 14.42 9.84
C PHE A 124 -0.12 14.67 11.08
N GLU A 125 -0.56 15.92 11.25
CA GLU A 125 -1.05 16.47 12.52
C GLU A 125 -2.00 15.55 13.30
N PRO A 126 -1.81 15.42 14.62
CA PRO A 126 -2.54 14.47 15.46
C PRO A 126 -4.04 14.75 15.60
N PHE A 127 -4.52 15.93 15.18
CA PHE A 127 -5.97 16.22 15.17
C PHE A 127 -6.70 15.67 13.93
N ARG A 128 -5.97 15.28 12.87
CA ARG A 128 -6.55 14.52 11.76
C ARG A 128 -6.54 13.05 12.16
N VAL A 129 -7.71 12.43 12.19
CA VAL A 129 -7.90 11.08 12.74
C VAL A 129 -8.45 10.10 11.69
N GLY A 130 -8.13 8.82 11.85
CA GLY A 130 -8.62 7.76 10.96
C GLY A 130 -8.16 7.95 9.51
N ALA A 131 -9.08 7.91 8.54
CA ALA A 131 -8.75 8.03 7.10
C ALA A 131 -8.39 9.46 6.66
N GLU A 132 -8.57 10.46 7.53
CA GLU A 132 -8.12 11.83 7.28
C GLU A 132 -6.66 12.06 7.65
N ARG A 133 -6.01 11.06 8.28
CA ARG A 133 -4.57 11.10 8.51
C ARG A 133 -3.83 11.16 7.18
N ASN A 134 -2.84 12.03 7.19
CA ASN A 134 -1.92 12.20 6.09
C ASN A 134 -0.80 11.14 6.08
N LEU A 135 -0.68 10.28 7.09
CA LEU A 135 0.31 9.20 7.14
C LEU A 135 -0.39 7.85 7.30
N VAL A 136 -0.08 6.91 6.41
CA VAL A 136 -0.55 5.52 6.49
C VAL A 136 0.63 4.56 6.30
N VAL A 137 0.89 3.69 7.27
CA VAL A 137 1.92 2.64 7.22
C VAL A 137 1.24 1.28 7.10
N LEU A 138 1.40 0.61 5.97
CA LEU A 138 0.67 -0.60 5.57
C LEU A 138 1.60 -1.81 5.58
N PRO A 139 1.64 -2.61 6.66
CA PRO A 139 2.33 -3.89 6.65
C PRO A 139 1.53 -4.92 5.82
N LEU A 140 2.15 -5.39 4.74
CA LEU A 140 1.67 -6.44 3.85
C LEU A 140 2.54 -7.68 4.05
N CYS A 141 2.06 -8.60 4.87
CA CYS A 141 2.83 -9.77 5.31
C CYS A 141 2.35 -11.02 4.59
N ALA A 142 3.22 -11.62 3.77
CA ALA A 142 3.03 -12.99 3.34
C ALA A 142 3.24 -13.92 4.54
N MET A 143 2.42 -14.97 4.64
CA MET A 143 2.46 -15.90 5.76
C MET A 143 2.34 -17.35 5.28
N PRO A 144 3.27 -18.24 5.66
CA PRO A 144 3.06 -19.66 5.47
C PRO A 144 1.99 -20.14 6.45
N HIS A 145 1.07 -20.99 6.01
CA HIS A 145 -0.01 -21.49 6.84
C HIS A 145 0.56 -22.23 8.06
N PRO A 146 0.20 -21.84 9.30
CA PRO A 146 0.82 -22.39 10.51
C PRO A 146 0.77 -23.91 10.60
N GLY A 147 -0.35 -24.53 10.20
CA GLY A 147 -0.49 -25.99 10.21
C GLY A 147 0.37 -26.74 9.18
N GLY A 148 0.93 -26.04 8.19
CA GLY A 148 1.78 -26.61 7.14
C GLY A 148 3.27 -26.24 7.27
N PHE A 149 3.65 -25.47 8.30
CA PHE A 149 4.99 -24.94 8.47
C PHE A 149 5.62 -25.43 9.77
N GLU A 150 6.87 -25.92 9.72
CA GLU A 150 7.57 -26.48 10.87
C GLU A 150 7.65 -25.52 12.07
N ARG A 151 7.71 -24.21 11.79
CA ARG A 151 7.74 -23.15 12.81
C ARG A 151 6.42 -22.38 12.85
N GLY A 152 5.30 -23.06 12.66
CA GLY A 152 3.96 -22.48 12.64
C GLY A 152 3.61 -21.71 13.91
N ASP A 153 4.00 -22.23 15.08
CA ASP A 153 3.75 -21.57 16.37
C ASP A 153 4.45 -20.19 16.46
N ASP A 154 5.70 -20.09 15.99
CA ASP A 154 6.43 -18.81 15.92
C ASP A 154 5.74 -17.79 15.01
N VAL A 155 5.08 -18.26 13.95
CA VAL A 155 4.34 -17.42 13.01
C VAL A 155 3.09 -16.88 13.68
N VAL A 156 2.33 -17.74 14.36
CA VAL A 156 1.14 -17.33 15.13
C VAL A 156 1.52 -16.34 16.21
N GLU A 157 2.56 -16.61 16.99
CA GLU A 157 3.04 -15.71 18.04
C GLU A 157 3.42 -14.33 17.46
N ALA A 158 4.14 -14.31 16.33
CA ALA A 158 4.52 -13.06 15.68
C ALA A 158 3.31 -12.25 15.19
N VAL A 159 2.32 -12.91 14.56
CA VAL A 159 1.09 -12.24 14.10
C VAL A 159 0.29 -11.70 15.29
N SER A 160 0.08 -12.50 16.33
CA SER A 160 -0.63 -12.08 17.54
C SER A 160 0.07 -10.89 18.22
N ALA A 161 1.38 -10.96 18.41
CA ALA A 161 2.15 -9.87 19.02
C ALA A 161 2.10 -8.57 18.19
N LEU A 162 2.12 -8.67 16.86
CA LEU A 162 1.98 -7.51 15.98
C LEU A 162 0.56 -6.93 16.02
N ALA A 163 -0.47 -7.79 15.99
CA ALA A 163 -1.86 -7.38 16.06
C ALA A 163 -2.16 -6.69 17.41
N ASP A 164 -1.69 -7.26 18.53
CA ASP A 164 -1.82 -6.67 19.86
C ASP A 164 -1.12 -5.32 19.97
N LYS A 165 0.09 -5.22 19.40
CA LYS A 165 0.84 -3.96 19.37
C LYS A 165 0.11 -2.88 18.59
N ILE A 166 -0.48 -3.22 17.43
CA ILE A 166 -1.30 -2.28 16.66
C ILE A 166 -2.57 -1.93 17.43
N ALA A 167 -3.20 -2.92 18.06
CA ALA A 167 -4.43 -2.76 18.83
C ALA A 167 -4.27 -1.82 20.03
N ALA A 168 -3.07 -1.78 20.63
CA ALA A 168 -2.73 -0.95 21.78
C ALA A 168 -2.90 0.56 21.53
N THR A 169 -2.79 1.02 20.28
CA THR A 169 -3.09 2.41 19.89
C THR A 169 -4.57 2.53 19.50
N PRO A 170 -5.32 3.57 19.90
CA PRO A 170 -6.71 3.75 19.46
C PRO A 170 -6.82 3.82 17.93
N PRO A 171 -7.85 3.23 17.29
CA PRO A 171 -7.96 3.19 15.82
C PRO A 171 -7.85 4.56 15.13
N ARG A 172 -8.34 5.61 15.78
CA ARG A 172 -8.31 7.00 15.28
C ARG A 172 -6.91 7.62 15.30
N GLU A 173 -6.00 7.08 16.09
CA GLU A 173 -4.65 7.59 16.34
C GLU A 173 -3.56 6.71 15.69
N ARG A 174 -3.94 5.61 15.04
CA ARG A 174 -3.01 4.66 14.42
C ARG A 174 -2.40 5.20 13.14
N ALA A 175 -1.08 5.08 12.98
CA ALA A 175 -0.44 5.26 11.68
C ALA A 175 -0.47 3.94 10.89
N VAL A 176 -0.43 2.82 11.61
CA VAL A 176 -0.64 1.46 11.07
C VAL A 176 -2.10 1.07 11.26
N PRO A 177 -2.96 1.14 10.22
CA PRO A 177 -4.39 0.98 10.42
C PRO A 177 -4.77 -0.48 10.73
N GLN A 178 -4.16 -1.44 10.03
CA GLN A 178 -4.28 -2.87 10.29
C GLN A 178 -3.09 -3.66 9.74
N LEU A 179 -2.92 -4.89 10.23
CA LEU A 179 -2.01 -5.88 9.69
C LEU A 179 -2.68 -6.66 8.58
N PHE A 180 -2.18 -6.55 7.34
CA PHE A 180 -2.63 -7.39 6.24
C PHE A 180 -1.77 -8.65 6.17
N VAL A 181 -2.41 -9.80 6.32
CA VAL A 181 -1.77 -11.12 6.23
C VAL A 181 -2.31 -11.85 5.01
N ILE A 182 -1.38 -12.24 4.13
CA ILE A 182 -1.67 -12.94 2.89
C ILE A 182 -1.12 -14.36 3.03
N GLU A 183 -2.01 -15.32 3.19
CA GLU A 183 -1.64 -16.72 3.43
C GLU A 183 -1.29 -17.44 2.13
N ASP A 184 -0.46 -18.47 2.24
CA ASP A 184 -0.16 -19.40 1.15
C ASP A 184 -1.22 -20.50 0.97
N VAL A 185 -2.34 -20.46 1.70
CA VAL A 185 -3.43 -21.45 1.58
C VAL A 185 -4.75 -20.76 1.24
N ALA A 186 -5.29 -21.06 0.07
CA ALA A 186 -6.67 -20.76 -0.29
C ALA A 186 -7.62 -21.92 0.08
N GLU A 187 -8.93 -21.70 -0.05
CA GLU A 187 -9.98 -22.66 0.29
C GLU A 187 -9.78 -24.06 -0.35
N PHE A 188 -9.17 -24.13 -1.54
CA PHE A 188 -8.97 -25.37 -2.31
C PHE A 188 -7.54 -25.59 -2.80
N SER A 189 -6.57 -24.75 -2.42
CA SER A 189 -5.22 -24.84 -2.98
C SER A 189 -4.16 -24.29 -2.03
N VAL A 190 -2.97 -24.88 -2.07
CA VAL A 190 -1.75 -24.32 -1.48
C VAL A 190 -0.96 -23.62 -2.59
N LEU A 191 -0.59 -22.37 -2.35
CA LEU A 191 0.17 -21.51 -3.25
C LEU A 191 1.67 -21.77 -3.11
N GLY A 192 2.37 -21.86 -4.24
CA GLY A 192 3.83 -21.80 -4.25
C GLY A 192 4.37 -20.40 -3.94
N GLU A 193 5.67 -20.29 -3.62
CA GLU A 193 6.32 -18.99 -3.32
C GLU A 193 6.08 -17.95 -4.45
N ALA A 194 6.14 -18.36 -5.71
CA ALA A 194 5.94 -17.48 -6.85
C ALA A 194 4.49 -16.98 -6.98
N GLU A 195 3.51 -17.82 -6.64
CA GLU A 195 2.09 -17.45 -6.65
C GLU A 195 1.79 -16.49 -5.49
N LEU A 196 2.35 -16.76 -4.31
CA LEU A 196 2.26 -15.88 -3.16
C LEU A 196 2.92 -14.51 -3.44
N GLU A 197 4.09 -14.48 -4.08
CA GLU A 197 4.76 -13.25 -4.54
C GLU A 197 3.81 -12.45 -5.45
N GLN A 198 3.19 -13.13 -6.41
CA GLN A 198 2.22 -12.53 -7.32
C GLN A 198 0.98 -11.99 -6.60
N CYS A 199 0.44 -12.72 -5.61
CA CYS A 199 -0.71 -12.27 -4.83
C CYS A 199 -0.39 -10.99 -4.04
N VAL A 200 0.73 -10.98 -3.33
CA VAL A 200 1.19 -9.81 -2.56
C VAL A 200 1.45 -8.63 -3.49
N ARG A 201 2.12 -8.86 -4.62
CA ARG A 201 2.39 -7.83 -5.65
C ARG A 201 1.10 -7.25 -6.21
N ASN A 202 0.13 -8.10 -6.57
CA ASN A 202 -1.14 -7.67 -7.15
C ASN A 202 -1.95 -6.85 -6.12
N PHE A 203 -1.99 -7.28 -4.87
CA PHE A 203 -2.66 -6.53 -3.80
C PHE A 203 -1.97 -5.19 -3.51
N LEU A 204 -0.64 -5.18 -3.41
CA LEU A 204 0.15 -3.95 -3.27
C LEU A 204 -0.14 -2.99 -4.43
N THR A 205 -0.16 -3.48 -5.65
CA THR A 205 -0.51 -2.71 -6.85
C THR A 205 -1.92 -2.15 -6.73
N LEU A 206 -2.91 -2.98 -6.37
CA LEU A 206 -4.28 -2.53 -6.14
C LEU A 206 -4.33 -1.38 -5.12
N LEU A 207 -3.68 -1.54 -3.96
CA LEU A 207 -3.66 -0.49 -2.94
C LEU A 207 -2.98 0.78 -3.44
N LEU A 208 -1.83 0.65 -4.10
CA LEU A 208 -1.11 1.79 -4.68
C LEU A 208 -2.03 2.63 -5.58
N TYR A 209 -2.78 2.00 -6.50
CA TYR A 209 -3.60 2.74 -7.47
C TYR A 209 -5.01 3.08 -6.98
N SER A 210 -5.55 2.36 -5.99
CA SER A 210 -6.92 2.58 -5.50
C SER A 210 -7.01 3.54 -4.32
N LEU A 211 -5.97 3.64 -3.48
CA LEU A 211 -6.00 4.49 -2.29
C LEU A 211 -6.12 5.99 -2.58
N SER A 212 -5.86 6.45 -3.81
CA SER A 212 -6.11 7.83 -4.23
C SER A 212 -7.48 8.01 -4.91
N ALA A 213 -8.09 6.93 -5.41
CA ALA A 213 -9.31 6.99 -6.23
C ALA A 213 -10.60 6.69 -5.47
N VAL A 214 -10.51 6.08 -4.28
CA VAL A 214 -11.68 5.62 -3.53
C VAL A 214 -12.11 6.69 -2.52
N SER A 215 -13.33 7.21 -2.68
CA SER A 215 -13.92 8.23 -1.78
C SER A 215 -14.19 7.72 -0.35
N ARG A 216 -14.13 6.39 -0.14
CA ARG A 216 -14.24 5.73 1.18
C ARG A 216 -13.12 4.71 1.37
N ILE A 217 -11.91 5.18 1.65
CA ILE A 217 -10.74 4.35 1.95
C ILE A 217 -10.80 3.73 3.36
N ALA A 218 -11.58 4.35 4.27
CA ALA A 218 -11.64 3.92 5.67
C ALA A 218 -12.03 2.45 5.87
N PRO A 219 -13.06 1.89 5.20
CA PRO A 219 -13.41 0.47 5.34
C PRO A 219 -12.31 -0.46 4.84
N LEU A 220 -11.56 -0.07 3.80
CA LEU A 220 -10.46 -0.87 3.28
C LEU A 220 -9.25 -0.89 4.22
N LEU A 221 -8.97 0.23 4.90
CA LEU A 221 -7.81 0.35 5.79
C LEU A 221 -8.08 -0.12 7.22
N TYR A 222 -9.28 0.10 7.75
CA TYR A 222 -9.60 -0.14 9.16
C TYR A 222 -10.58 -1.30 9.36
N GLY A 223 -11.13 -1.85 8.27
CA GLY A 223 -12.14 -2.90 8.30
C GLY A 223 -13.43 -2.47 9.00
N ASP A 224 -14.28 -3.45 9.26
CA ASP A 224 -15.52 -3.29 10.02
C ASP A 224 -15.34 -3.54 11.53
N ALA A 225 -14.16 -4.04 11.93
CA ALA A 225 -13.81 -4.39 13.31
C ALA A 225 -12.50 -3.70 13.75
N PRO A 226 -12.50 -2.38 13.97
CA PRO A 226 -11.28 -1.60 14.23
C PRO A 226 -10.56 -1.98 15.54
N GLY A 227 -11.23 -2.68 16.45
CA GLY A 227 -10.60 -3.24 17.67
C GLY A 227 -9.76 -4.50 17.43
N ALA A 228 -9.91 -5.14 16.27
CA ALA A 228 -9.16 -6.33 15.86
C ALA A 228 -8.44 -6.03 14.53
N PRO A 229 -7.28 -5.36 14.56
CA PRO A 229 -6.61 -4.82 13.37
C PRO A 229 -5.83 -5.90 12.60
N LEU A 230 -6.51 -6.99 12.25
CA LEU A 230 -5.98 -8.10 11.48
C LEU A 230 -6.91 -8.37 10.31
N ALA A 231 -6.39 -8.22 9.10
CA ALA A 231 -7.07 -8.60 7.88
C ALA A 231 -6.32 -9.77 7.26
N THR A 232 -6.90 -10.97 7.34
CA THR A 232 -6.38 -12.15 6.65
C THR A 232 -7.20 -12.37 5.37
N PHE A 233 -6.50 -12.62 4.27
CA PHE A 233 -7.16 -13.02 3.03
C PHE A 233 -6.17 -13.73 2.13
N VAL A 234 -6.69 -14.58 1.26
CA VAL A 234 -5.92 -15.13 0.15
C VAL A 234 -6.52 -14.59 -1.13
N CYS A 235 -5.70 -13.89 -1.92
CA CYS A 235 -6.05 -13.66 -3.30
C CYS A 235 -5.98 -15.03 -3.99
N ALA A 236 -7.13 -15.68 -4.20
CA ALA A 236 -7.21 -16.60 -5.33
C ALA A 236 -6.66 -15.83 -6.53
N VAL A 237 -5.81 -16.47 -7.35
CA VAL A 237 -5.28 -15.87 -8.57
C VAL A 237 -6.47 -15.64 -9.51
N SER A 238 -7.23 -14.56 -9.27
CA SER A 238 -7.91 -13.87 -10.34
C SER A 238 -6.78 -13.28 -11.15
N GLU A 239 -6.34 -14.04 -12.15
CA GLU A 239 -5.83 -13.41 -13.35
C GLU A 239 -6.90 -12.39 -13.74
N ILE A 240 -6.68 -11.13 -13.38
CA ILE A 240 -7.46 -10.05 -13.93
C ILE A 240 -7.23 -10.16 -15.43
N PRO A 241 -8.23 -10.58 -16.22
CA PRO A 241 -8.00 -10.88 -17.62
C PRO A 241 -7.72 -9.54 -18.27
N ARG A 242 -6.44 -9.21 -18.48
CA ARG A 242 -6.03 -7.86 -18.94
C ARG A 242 -6.83 -7.44 -20.17
N ARG A 243 -7.12 -8.39 -21.07
CA ARG A 243 -8.01 -8.18 -22.22
C ARG A 243 -9.46 -7.86 -21.84
N GLY A 244 -10.02 -8.56 -20.86
CA GLY A 244 -11.37 -8.30 -20.35
C GLY A 244 -11.48 -6.94 -19.65
N LEU A 245 -10.45 -6.56 -18.89
CA LEU A 245 -10.41 -5.27 -18.19
C LEU A 245 -10.12 -4.09 -19.13
N THR A 246 -9.26 -4.29 -20.14
CA THR A 246 -9.11 -3.34 -21.26
C THR A 246 -10.42 -3.17 -22.02
N ARG A 247 -11.13 -4.27 -22.31
CA ARG A 247 -12.43 -4.20 -22.99
C ARG A 247 -13.46 -3.44 -22.16
N TYR A 248 -13.60 -3.80 -20.88
CA TYR A 248 -14.48 -3.08 -19.95
C TYR A 248 -14.16 -1.59 -19.82
N ALA A 249 -12.86 -1.23 -19.71
CA ALA A 249 -12.43 0.16 -19.64
C ALA A 249 -12.69 0.91 -20.96
N THR A 250 -12.53 0.23 -22.10
CA THR A 250 -12.83 0.80 -23.42
C THR A 250 -14.34 1.02 -23.58
N ASP A 251 -15.15 0.05 -23.16
CA ASP A 251 -16.60 0.13 -23.21
C ASP A 251 -17.13 1.24 -22.27
N SER A 252 -16.57 1.39 -21.07
CA SER A 252 -16.93 2.49 -20.15
C SER A 252 -16.59 3.87 -20.71
N VAL A 253 -15.40 4.04 -21.28
CA VAL A 253 -15.00 5.32 -21.91
C VAL A 253 -15.88 5.62 -23.13
N ALA A 254 -16.22 4.60 -23.92
CA ALA A 254 -17.13 4.77 -25.05
C ALA A 254 -18.53 5.23 -24.60
N LEU A 255 -19.04 4.66 -23.50
CA LEU A 255 -20.30 5.06 -22.91
C LEU A 255 -20.25 6.49 -22.33
N GLU A 256 -19.18 6.88 -21.63
CA GLU A 256 -19.00 8.26 -21.15
C GLU A 256 -18.98 9.27 -22.30
N VAL A 257 -18.32 8.94 -23.42
CA VAL A 257 -18.30 9.80 -24.61
C VAL A 257 -19.69 9.91 -25.23
N VAL A 258 -20.43 8.80 -25.32
CA VAL A 258 -21.81 8.80 -25.83
C VAL A 258 -22.72 9.63 -24.93
N ASP A 259 -22.61 9.49 -23.61
CA ASP A 259 -23.38 10.29 -22.65
C ASP A 259 -23.05 11.78 -22.75
N ALA A 260 -21.77 12.14 -22.93
CA ALA A 260 -21.35 13.53 -23.14
C ALA A 260 -21.93 14.13 -24.43
N VAL A 261 -21.91 13.37 -25.54
CA VAL A 261 -22.50 13.80 -26.81
C VAL A 261 -24.02 13.95 -26.71
N ILE A 262 -24.70 13.01 -26.03
CA ILE A 262 -26.15 13.10 -25.82
C ILE A 262 -26.51 14.30 -24.93
N ALA A 263 -25.73 14.59 -23.90
CA ALA A 263 -25.92 15.75 -23.04
C ALA A 263 -25.77 17.06 -23.83
N GLU A 264 -24.71 17.17 -24.65
CA GLU A 264 -24.46 18.34 -25.52
C GLU A 264 -25.57 18.53 -26.56
N THR A 265 -26.08 17.43 -27.15
CA THR A 265 -27.19 17.49 -28.13
C THR A 265 -28.51 17.93 -27.47
N LYS A 266 -28.74 17.58 -26.20
CA LYS A 266 -29.92 18.04 -25.44
C LYS A 266 -29.82 19.52 -25.07
N GLU A 267 -28.62 20.03 -24.80
CA GLU A 267 -28.39 21.46 -24.57
C GLU A 267 -28.56 22.29 -25.86
N GLN A 268 -28.19 21.75 -27.02
CA GLN A 268 -28.35 22.42 -28.32
C GLN A 268 -29.78 22.31 -28.91
N GLY A 269 -30.59 21.37 -28.43
CA GLY A 269 -32.00 21.20 -28.84
C GLY A 269 -33.01 21.94 -27.94
N ALA A 270 -32.55 22.80 -27.04
CA ALA A 270 -33.36 23.60 -26.12
C ALA A 270 -33.51 25.08 -26.54
N ASP A 271 -33.13 25.41 -27.79
CA ASP A 271 -33.45 26.68 -28.47
C ASP A 271 -34.55 26.48 -29.53
#